data_AF-A0A3C0BRF4-F1
#
_entry.id   AF-A0A3C0BRF4-F1
#
_cell.length_a   1.000
_cell.length_b   1.000
_cell.length_c   1.000
_cell.angle_alpha   90.00
_cell.angle_beta   90.00
_cell.angle_gamma   90.00
#
_symmetry.space_group_name_H-M   'P 1'
#
loop_
_entity.id
_entity.type
_entity.pdbx_description
1 polymer ?
#
loop_
_entity_poly.entity_id
_entity_poly.type
_entity_poly.pdbx_seq_one_letter_code
_entity_poly.pdbx_strand_id
1 'polypeptide(L)'
;MFRKRWADHTFREKGGGSISMVQERNIAALSDILRTNEGKNIVIGTHGTALSSILNYYDQEFSCGDFMRILDRMPYIIELDFDGTTLLRKTEHIHIEKKHD
;
A
#
# COMPACT_ATOMS: atom_id res chain seq x y z
N MET A 1 4.35 18.04 -2.25
CA MET A 1 4.01 17.39 -0.96
C MET A 1 4.36 15.91 -0.93
N PHE A 2 3.76 15.07 -1.79
CA PHE A 2 4.04 13.62 -1.81
C PHE A 2 5.52 13.29 -2.04
N ARG A 3 6.17 13.91 -3.03
CA ARG A 3 7.62 13.74 -3.26
C ARG A 3 8.47 13.97 -2.01
N LYS A 4 8.12 14.94 -1.16
CA LYS A 4 8.83 15.22 0.09
C LYS A 4 8.62 14.12 1.13
N ARG A 5 7.38 13.63 1.27
CA ARG A 5 7.04 12.52 2.17
C ARG A 5 7.67 11.19 1.75
N TRP A 6 7.83 10.96 0.44
CA TRP A 6 8.45 9.75 -0.10
C TRP A 6 9.99 9.83 -0.19
N ALA A 7 10.57 11.03 -0.20
CA ALA A 7 12.03 11.20 -0.09
C ALA A 7 12.52 11.02 1.36
N ASP A 8 11.67 11.31 2.34
CA ASP A 8 11.92 11.07 3.78
C ASP A 8 10.65 10.52 4.42
N HIS A 9 10.61 9.20 4.64
CA HIS A 9 9.44 8.51 5.20
C HIS A 9 9.12 8.92 6.65
N THR A 10 10.06 9.58 7.34
CA THR A 10 9.87 10.10 8.71
C THR A 10 9.31 11.51 8.72
N PHE A 11 9.41 12.24 7.59
CA PHE A 11 8.86 13.57 7.43
C PHE A 11 7.34 13.57 7.65
N ARG A 12 6.88 14.50 8.49
CA ARG A 12 5.46 14.76 8.73
C ARG A 12 5.23 16.23 8.97
N GLU A 13 4.05 16.69 8.59
CA GLU A 13 3.55 18.01 8.99
C GLU A 13 3.07 17.97 10.44
N LYS A 14 2.97 19.16 11.05
CA LYS A 14 2.45 19.30 12.42
C LYS A 14 1.05 18.71 12.50
N GLY A 15 0.86 17.70 13.36
CA GLY A 15 -0.41 17.00 13.56
C GLY A 15 -0.72 15.91 12.52
N GLY A 16 0.13 15.70 11.50
CA GLY A 16 -0.02 14.63 10.52
C GLY A 16 0.81 13.39 10.84
N GLY A 17 0.50 12.27 10.18
CA GLY A 17 1.34 11.06 10.21
C GLY A 17 2.40 11.04 9.11
N SER A 18 3.54 10.41 9.38
CA SER A 18 4.57 10.13 8.36
C SER A 18 4.26 8.83 7.59
N ILE A 19 4.99 8.55 6.51
CA ILE A 19 4.82 7.29 5.77
C ILE A 19 5.20 6.10 6.67
N SER A 20 6.29 6.20 7.43
CA SER A 20 6.70 5.13 8.36
C SER A 20 5.60 4.80 9.38
N MET A 21 4.96 5.81 9.98
CA MET A 21 3.84 5.59 10.92
C MET A 21 2.62 4.96 10.26
N VAL A 22 2.40 5.22 8.96
CA VAL A 22 1.32 4.62 8.18
C VAL A 22 1.64 3.17 7.84
N GLN A 23 2.87 2.91 7.41
CA GLN A 23 3.36 1.58 7.09
C GLN A 23 3.30 0.67 8.33
N GLU A 24 3.84 1.12 9.46
CA GLU A 24 3.87 0.34 10.72
C GLU A 24 2.48 -0.15 11.12
N ARG A 25 1.49 0.74 11.21
CA ARG A 25 0.13 0.34 11.60
C ARG A 25 -0.54 -0.56 10.57
N ASN A 26 -0.27 -0.35 9.27
CA ASN A 26 -0.88 -1.15 8.22
C ASN A 26 -0.28 -2.55 8.14
N ILE A 27 1.03 -2.69 8.37
CA ILE A 27 1.69 -4.00 8.40
C ILE A 27 1.28 -4.80 9.65
N ALA A 28 1.13 -4.14 10.80
CA ALA A 28 0.58 -4.78 11.98
C ALA A 28 -0.85 -5.31 11.70
N ALA A 29 -1.73 -4.47 11.17
CA ALA A 29 -3.10 -4.86 10.82
C ALA A 29 -3.14 -5.96 9.76
N LEU A 30 -2.32 -5.87 8.69
CA LEU A 30 -2.25 -6.89 7.65
C LEU A 30 -1.75 -8.23 8.19
N SER A 31 -0.72 -8.22 9.05
CA SER A 31 -0.18 -9.46 9.65
C SER A 31 -1.24 -10.18 10.48
N ASP A 32 -2.03 -9.43 11.25
CA ASP A 32 -3.15 -10.00 12.01
C ASP A 32 -4.23 -10.56 11.09
N ILE A 33 -4.59 -9.84 10.01
CA ILE A 33 -5.57 -10.30 9.02
C ILE A 33 -5.10 -11.59 8.35
N LEU A 34 -3.83 -11.67 7.92
CA LEU A 34 -3.26 -12.86 7.27
C LEU A 34 -3.31 -14.06 8.21
N ARG A 35 -2.89 -13.89 9.47
CA ARG A 35 -2.89 -14.97 10.47
C ARG A 35 -4.30 -15.45 10.81
N THR A 36 -5.28 -14.55 10.93
CA THR A 36 -6.66 -14.93 11.25
C THR A 36 -7.40 -15.56 10.07
N ASN A 37 -6.94 -15.34 8.84
CA ASN A 37 -7.58 -15.82 7.61
C ASN A 37 -6.70 -16.78 6.81
N GLU A 38 -5.81 -17.52 7.49
CA GLU A 38 -4.92 -18.49 6.86
C GLU A 38 -5.70 -19.49 5.97
N GLY A 39 -5.18 -19.72 4.76
CA GLY A 39 -5.80 -20.60 3.76
C GLY A 39 -7.04 -20.05 3.05
N LYS A 40 -7.40 -18.77 3.26
CA LYS A 40 -8.57 -18.14 2.62
C LYS A 40 -8.15 -17.05 1.64
N ASN A 41 -8.98 -16.86 0.62
CA ASN A 41 -8.93 -15.67 -0.23
C ASN A 41 -9.80 -14.57 0.38
N ILE A 42 -9.23 -13.38 0.58
CA ILE A 42 -9.91 -12.23 1.19
C ILE A 42 -9.79 -10.99 0.29
N VAL A 43 -10.75 -10.08 0.41
CA VAL A 43 -10.73 -8.77 -0.27
C VAL A 43 -10.62 -7.68 0.78
N ILE A 44 -9.62 -6.80 0.64
CA ILE A 44 -9.39 -5.66 1.54
C ILE A 44 -9.65 -4.36 0.77
N GLY A 45 -10.66 -3.60 1.19
CA GLY A 45 -10.87 -2.23 0.73
C GLY A 45 -10.04 -1.24 1.55
N THR A 46 -9.23 -0.41 0.90
CA THR A 46 -8.36 0.56 1.57
C THR A 46 -8.10 1.82 0.73
N HIS A 47 -7.29 2.74 1.25
CA HIS A 47 -6.89 3.98 0.58
C HIS A 47 -5.52 3.85 -0.10
N GLY A 48 -5.27 4.67 -1.12
CA GLY A 48 -4.02 4.63 -1.91
C GLY A 48 -2.74 4.74 -1.08
N THR A 49 -2.70 5.62 -0.07
CA THR A 49 -1.54 5.76 0.82
C THR A 49 -1.31 4.51 1.67
N ALA A 50 -2.39 3.88 2.17
CA ALA A 50 -2.28 2.68 2.98
C ALA A 50 -1.80 1.50 2.14
N LEU A 51 -2.43 1.26 0.98
CA LEU A 51 -1.99 0.24 0.03
C LEU A 51 -0.53 0.44 -0.37
N SER A 52 -0.15 1.66 -0.75
CA SER A 52 1.22 1.96 -1.20
C SER A 52 2.25 1.79 -0.08
N SER A 53 1.88 2.08 1.17
CA SER A 53 2.76 1.81 2.32
C SER A 53 3.00 0.32 2.55
N ILE A 54 2.00 -0.53 2.28
CA ILE A 54 2.12 -1.99 2.33
C ILE A 54 3.00 -2.50 1.20
N LEU A 55 2.75 -2.04 -0.04
CA LEU A 55 3.57 -2.41 -1.19
C LEU A 55 5.04 -2.03 -0.99
N ASN A 56 5.29 -0.83 -0.45
CA ASN A 56 6.64 -0.38 -0.13
C ASN A 56 7.33 -1.19 0.99
N TYR A 57 6.58 -1.77 1.92
CA TYR A 57 7.18 -2.62 2.95
C TYR A 57 7.77 -3.90 2.35
N TYR A 58 7.05 -4.53 1.42
CA TYR A 58 7.48 -5.77 0.77
C TYR A 58 8.38 -5.54 -0.45
N ASP A 59 8.35 -4.35 -1.02
CA ASP A 59 9.15 -3.96 -2.17
C ASP A 59 9.72 -2.56 -1.94
N GLN A 60 10.94 -2.49 -1.44
CA GLN A 60 11.60 -1.22 -1.13
C GLN A 60 11.93 -0.39 -2.38
N GLU A 61 11.85 -0.96 -3.58
CA GLU A 61 11.98 -0.21 -4.84
C GLU A 61 10.71 0.57 -5.18
N PHE A 62 9.58 0.24 -4.53
CA PHE A 62 8.32 0.98 -4.68
C PHE A 62 8.53 2.46 -4.29
N SER A 63 8.36 3.34 -5.27
CA SER A 63 8.78 4.73 -5.19
C SER A 63 7.61 5.71 -5.15
N CYS A 64 7.93 7.00 -5.01
CA CYS A 64 6.94 8.06 -5.20
C CYS A 64 6.27 8.00 -6.58
N GLY A 65 6.98 7.54 -7.63
CA GLY A 65 6.42 7.41 -8.98
C GLY A 65 5.30 6.39 -9.03
N ASP A 66 5.50 5.24 -8.39
CA ASP A 66 4.51 4.16 -8.29
C ASP A 66 3.28 4.59 -7.49
N PHE A 67 3.49 5.32 -6.40
CA PHE A 67 2.40 5.92 -5.63
C PHE A 67 1.55 6.87 -6.49
N MET A 68 2.18 7.74 -7.28
CA MET A 68 1.47 8.66 -8.17
C MET A 68 0.69 7.89 -9.24
N ARG A 69 1.27 6.83 -9.82
CA ARG A 69 0.58 5.94 -10.77
C ARG A 69 -0.70 5.34 -10.17
N ILE A 70 -0.67 4.94 -8.90
CA ILE A 70 -1.86 4.41 -8.20
C ILE A 70 -2.87 5.51 -7.88
N LEU A 71 -2.43 6.72 -7.52
CA LEU A 71 -3.35 7.82 -7.21
C LEU A 71 -4.30 8.16 -8.35
N ASP A 72 -3.83 8.05 -9.59
CA ASP A 72 -4.62 8.33 -10.79
C ASP A 72 -5.41 7.11 -11.28
N ARG A 73 -5.32 5.98 -10.58
CA ARG A 73 -6.00 4.72 -10.89
C ARG A 73 -6.99 4.36 -9.80
N MET A 74 -8.29 4.64 -9.99
CA MET A 74 -9.32 4.21 -9.04
C MET A 74 -10.59 3.69 -9.73
N PRO A 75 -11.04 2.45 -9.43
CA PRO A 75 -10.41 1.49 -8.52
C PRO A 75 -9.07 0.98 -9.07
N TYR A 76 -8.15 0.59 -8.17
CA TYR A 76 -6.91 -0.14 -8.47
C TYR A 76 -6.92 -1.44 -7.68
N ILE A 77 -6.94 -2.57 -8.39
CA ILE A 77 -7.05 -3.92 -7.82
C ILE A 77 -5.73 -4.65 -8.06
N ILE A 78 -5.09 -5.04 -6.96
CA ILE A 78 -3.88 -5.85 -6.94
C ILE A 78 -4.10 -7.05 -6.00
N GLU A 79 -3.65 -8.20 -6.44
CA GLU A 79 -3.62 -9.44 -5.66
C GLU A 79 -2.20 -9.67 -5.14
N LEU A 80 -2.12 -10.12 -3.89
CA LEU A 80 -0.89 -10.40 -3.17
C LEU A 80 -0.99 -11.81 -2.60
N ASP A 81 -0.10 -12.70 -3.02
CA ASP A 81 -0.03 -14.07 -2.50
C ASP A 81 0.97 -14.14 -1.34
N PHE A 82 0.58 -14.81 -0.25
CA PHE A 82 1.38 -14.92 0.95
C PHE A 82 1.61 -16.37 1.39
N ASP A 83 2.81 -16.64 1.92
CA ASP A 83 3.09 -17.77 2.81
C ASP A 83 3.33 -17.24 4.22
N GLY A 84 2.34 -17.44 5.10
CA GLY A 84 2.25 -16.75 6.38
C GLY A 84 2.18 -15.22 6.19
N THR A 85 3.29 -14.53 6.48
CA THR A 85 3.43 -13.07 6.27
C THR A 85 4.44 -12.71 5.19
N THR A 86 5.03 -13.72 4.55
CA THR A 86 6.01 -13.56 3.46
C THR A 86 5.27 -13.39 2.15
N LEU A 87 5.49 -12.26 1.46
CA LEU A 87 4.93 -12.03 0.13
C LEU A 87 5.64 -12.91 -0.91
N LEU A 88 4.86 -13.68 -1.67
CA LEU A 88 5.37 -14.54 -2.74
C LEU A 88 5.21 -13.91 -4.12
N ARG A 89 4.06 -13.28 -4.39
CA ARG A 89 3.72 -12.75 -5.72
C ARG A 89 2.79 -11.55 -5.63
N LYS A 90 2.90 -10.68 -6.63
CA LYS A 90 2.04 -9.53 -6.87
C LYS A 90 1.44 -9.62 -8.26
N THR A 91 0.12 -9.48 -8.39
CA THR A 91 -0.59 -9.50 -9.68
C THR A 91 -1.51 -8.29 -9.79
N GLU A 92 -1.23 -7.37 -10.73
CA GLU A 92 -2.14 -6.26 -11.04
C GLU A 92 -3.29 -6.78 -11.92
N HIS A 93 -4.54 -6.59 -11.48
CA HIS A 93 -5.72 -7.11 -12.20
C HIS A 93 -6.43 -6.02 -12.99
N ILE A 94 -6.88 -4.96 -12.31
CA ILE A 94 -7.75 -3.93 -12.92
C ILE A 94 -7.32 -2.57 -12.40
N HIS A 95 -7.29 -1.59 -13.30
CA HIS A 95 -7.32 -0.19 -12.93
C HIS A 95 -8.22 0.62 -13.87
N ILE A 96 -8.85 1.67 -13.34
CA ILE A 96 -9.54 2.68 -14.13
C ILE A 96 -8.81 4.00 -13.96
N GLU A 97 -8.39 4.61 -15.07
CA GLU A 97 -7.80 5.95 -15.04
C GLU A 97 -8.85 6.98 -14.62
N LYS A 98 -8.50 7.82 -13.66
CA LYS A 98 -9.33 8.95 -13.27
C LYS A 98 -9.43 9.91 -14.45
N LYS A 99 -10.67 10.28 -14.79
CA LYS A 99 -10.90 11.44 -15.65
C LYS A 99 -10.63 12.69 -14.84
N HIS A 100 -9.73 13.53 -15.35
CA HIS A 100 -9.56 14.88 -14.85
C HIS A 100 -10.44 15.78 -15.73
N ASP A 101 -11.58 16.22 -15.17
CA ASP A 101 -12.41 17.28 -15.76
C ASP A 101 -11.84 18.66 -15.38
#